data_AF-L9KV83-F1
#
_entry.id   AF-L9KV83-F1
#
_cell.length_a   1.000
_cell.length_b   1.000
_cell.length_c   1.000
_cell.angle_alpha   90.00
_cell.angle_beta   90.00
_cell.angle_gamma   90.00
#
_symmetry.space_group_name_H-M   'P 1'
#
loop_
_entity.id
_entity.type
_entity.pdbx_description
1 polymer ?
#
loop_
_entity_poly.entity_id
_entity_poly.type
_entity_poly.pdbx_seq_one_letter_code
_entity_poly.pdbx_strand_id
1 'polypeptide(L)'
;MEMPSRGARLEDSAVRGPTDDSTPHREDLHSKVSVDHGDKAPGLGTERCSSPDTVRRTHGGLTRHRSARLPCSLCIALGDFRCLLWHFNNLGKSFCLSSVGSQTSGEANQWQEVPASGIFKVDLKSTAISRRMVLKLYPWKYISSENVIEDSVNNLTQISADLPTFVSVTINEAKLYLEKPVGPLNMILPQAPLETQCSNISSDLPRRETLQIFLSDRHTKEVIQQFIEVLSIAVKRRVLCLPRDENLAPKEALKPGCRMASVAILFSGGIDSMVIAALADRHIPVDEPIDLLNVAFRTKEQTVPANLNKKRSKQKNHCEIPSEESSKCLTADDDKLFSVPDRITGRAGLKELQALNPSRTWNFVEINVSLEELQKLRRTRICHLVQPLDTVLDDSIGCAVWFASRGIGWLVTPGEVKSYKSNAKVILTGIGADEQLAGYSRHRVRFQKHGLEGLNKEIMMELDRISSRNLGRDDRVIGDHGKEARFPFLDENVVSFLSSLPVWEKADLTLPRGIGEKLILRLAAVELGLTASALLPKRAMQFGSRIAKMENNNEKASDKCGRLQIVSLEKEINS
;
A
#
# COMPACT_ATOMS: atom_id res chain seq x y z
N MET A 1 58.68 31.94 8.75
CA MET A 1 60.05 31.46 8.99
C MET A 1 60.40 30.55 7.83
N GLU A 2 61.40 30.96 7.04
CA GLU A 2 62.14 30.27 5.95
C GLU A 2 61.45 29.33 4.93
N MET A 3 61.96 29.43 3.69
CA MET A 3 61.64 28.54 2.56
C MET A 3 62.77 27.48 2.36
N PRO A 4 63.19 27.03 1.15
CA PRO A 4 62.96 25.63 0.75
C PRO A 4 64.25 24.91 0.31
N SER A 5 64.15 23.69 -0.25
CA SER A 5 65.23 23.10 -1.06
C SER A 5 64.76 22.01 -2.06
N ARG A 6 65.03 22.28 -3.35
CA ARG A 6 65.60 21.42 -4.43
C ARG A 6 65.27 19.90 -4.46
N GLY A 7 65.00 19.26 -5.61
CA GLY A 7 64.92 19.70 -7.01
C GLY A 7 65.22 18.56 -8.02
N ALA A 8 65.08 18.82 -9.33
CA ALA A 8 65.58 18.02 -10.50
C ALA A 8 64.96 16.61 -10.74
N ARG A 9 64.31 16.31 -11.89
CA ARG A 9 64.86 15.84 -13.21
C ARG A 9 65.43 14.39 -13.17
N LEU A 10 65.32 13.50 -14.17
CA LEU A 10 65.01 13.60 -15.62
C LEU A 10 64.60 12.21 -16.22
N GLU A 11 63.92 12.22 -17.38
CA GLU A 11 63.98 11.32 -18.57
C GLU A 11 63.96 9.76 -18.57
N ASP A 12 63.06 9.26 -19.44
CA ASP A 12 63.21 8.29 -20.56
C ASP A 12 63.24 6.75 -20.48
N SER A 13 62.40 6.20 -21.37
CA SER A 13 62.58 4.99 -22.22
C SER A 13 62.50 3.58 -21.57
N ALA A 14 62.27 2.48 -22.29
CA ALA A 14 61.40 2.15 -23.43
C ALA A 14 61.50 0.62 -23.72
N VAL A 15 60.64 0.08 -24.63
CA VAL A 15 60.88 -1.11 -25.49
C VAL A 15 60.59 -2.55 -24.95
N ARG A 16 59.94 -3.35 -25.84
CA ARG A 16 59.88 -4.83 -26.02
C ARG A 16 58.88 -5.72 -25.22
N GLY A 17 58.01 -6.40 -25.99
CA GLY A 17 57.53 -7.78 -25.71
C GLY A 17 58.54 -8.83 -26.23
N PRO A 18 58.19 -10.14 -26.40
CA PRO A 18 57.10 -10.58 -27.31
C PRO A 18 56.35 -11.91 -26.93
N THR A 19 55.41 -12.37 -27.80
CA THR A 19 55.07 -13.77 -28.26
C THR A 19 55.16 -14.97 -27.28
N ASP A 20 54.37 -16.06 -27.29
CA ASP A 20 53.33 -16.68 -28.18
C ASP A 20 52.81 -17.95 -27.43
N ASP A 21 51.83 -18.80 -27.82
CA ASP A 21 50.71 -18.86 -28.79
C ASP A 21 49.82 -20.09 -28.38
N SER A 22 48.76 -20.42 -29.13
CA SER A 22 48.13 -21.74 -29.40
C SER A 22 46.60 -21.82 -29.22
N THR A 23 45.91 -22.01 -30.34
CA THR A 23 44.49 -22.41 -30.45
C THR A 23 44.36 -23.92 -30.69
N PRO A 24 43.13 -24.48 -30.72
CA PRO A 24 42.64 -24.90 -32.03
C PRO A 24 41.12 -24.71 -32.31
N HIS A 25 40.82 -24.78 -33.62
CA HIS A 25 39.53 -24.87 -34.35
C HIS A 25 38.56 -26.00 -33.89
N ARG A 26 37.33 -26.22 -34.40
CA ARG A 26 36.44 -25.73 -35.52
C ARG A 26 34.97 -26.09 -35.10
N GLU A 27 33.85 -25.67 -35.71
CA GLU A 27 33.33 -25.95 -37.06
C GLU A 27 32.17 -24.98 -37.43
N ASP A 28 31.98 -24.76 -38.74
CA ASP A 28 30.86 -24.01 -39.34
C ASP A 28 29.80 -24.95 -39.95
N LEU A 29 28.55 -24.49 -40.06
CA LEU A 29 27.57 -25.09 -40.98
C LEU A 29 26.68 -24.02 -41.63
N HIS A 30 26.90 -23.79 -42.93
CA HIS A 30 26.14 -22.87 -43.77
C HIS A 30 24.76 -23.42 -44.17
N SER A 31 23.78 -22.53 -44.35
CA SER A 31 22.77 -22.67 -45.40
C SER A 31 22.39 -21.32 -46.00
N LYS A 32 22.18 -21.29 -47.32
CA LYS A 32 21.95 -20.09 -48.15
C LYS A 32 20.46 -19.69 -48.14
N VAL A 33 20.17 -18.40 -48.31
CA VAL A 33 18.87 -17.92 -48.81
C VAL A 33 19.11 -16.94 -49.95
N SER A 34 18.44 -17.21 -51.08
CA SER A 34 18.54 -16.44 -52.31
C SER A 34 17.70 -15.15 -52.25
N VAL A 35 18.15 -14.11 -52.94
CA VAL A 35 17.35 -12.90 -53.20
C VAL A 35 16.67 -13.05 -54.55
N ASP A 36 15.36 -12.83 -54.61
CA ASP A 36 14.61 -12.74 -55.86
C ASP A 36 13.90 -11.38 -55.94
N HIS A 37 13.83 -10.79 -57.13
CA HIS A 37 13.27 -9.45 -57.38
C HIS A 37 11.96 -9.58 -58.15
N GLY A 38 10.85 -9.11 -57.56
CA GLY A 38 9.54 -9.12 -58.19
C GLY A 38 8.80 -7.80 -58.01
N ASP A 39 8.83 -6.94 -59.03
CA ASP A 39 7.98 -5.74 -59.12
C ASP A 39 6.49 -6.09 -59.22
N LYS A 40 5.65 -5.34 -58.48
CA LYS A 40 4.33 -4.85 -58.95
C LYS A 40 3.62 -3.96 -57.91
N ALA A 41 3.35 -2.72 -58.30
CA ALA A 41 2.22 -1.92 -57.78
C ALA A 41 0.91 -2.39 -58.47
N PRO A 42 -0.32 -2.18 -57.93
CA PRO A 42 -0.91 -0.86 -57.61
C PRO A 42 -1.60 -0.84 -56.21
N GLY A 43 -2.31 0.19 -55.74
CA GLY A 43 -2.68 1.51 -56.31
C GLY A 43 -3.30 2.42 -55.24
N LEU A 44 -3.71 3.64 -55.63
CA LEU A 44 -4.25 4.65 -54.71
C LEU A 44 -5.68 4.32 -54.22
N GLY A 45 -5.95 4.63 -52.96
CA GLY A 45 -7.29 4.62 -52.36
C GLY A 45 -7.35 5.54 -51.14
N THR A 46 -7.82 6.77 -51.32
CA THR A 46 -8.05 7.74 -50.24
C THR A 46 -9.49 7.68 -49.76
N GLU A 47 -9.73 7.37 -48.49
CA GLU A 47 -11.01 7.73 -47.84
C GLU A 47 -10.89 7.94 -46.33
N ARG A 48 -11.95 8.45 -45.70
CA ARG A 48 -11.88 9.44 -44.60
C ARG A 48 -12.03 8.86 -43.18
N CYS A 49 -11.66 9.69 -42.20
CA CYS A 49 -11.77 9.43 -40.77
C CYS A 49 -13.20 9.15 -40.28
N SER A 50 -13.33 8.25 -39.29
CA SER A 50 -14.42 8.19 -38.30
C SER A 50 -13.93 7.60 -36.97
N SER A 51 -14.18 8.30 -35.87
CA SER A 51 -14.29 7.84 -34.46
C SER A 51 -13.15 7.02 -33.79
N PRO A 52 -12.60 7.50 -32.64
CA PRO A 52 -11.70 6.71 -31.80
C PRO A 52 -12.42 6.16 -30.54
N ASP A 53 -12.82 4.89 -30.58
CA ASP A 53 -13.20 4.13 -29.39
C ASP A 53 -12.27 2.92 -29.19
N THR A 54 -12.19 2.44 -27.95
CA THR A 54 -11.37 1.29 -27.49
C THR A 54 -9.90 1.57 -27.11
N VAL A 55 -9.68 2.00 -25.87
CA VAL A 55 -8.39 1.82 -25.18
C VAL A 55 -8.23 0.35 -24.78
N ARG A 56 -7.55 -0.46 -25.60
CA ARG A 56 -7.19 -1.85 -25.24
C ARG A 56 -6.15 -1.86 -24.13
N ARG A 57 -6.48 -2.46 -22.97
CA ARG A 57 -5.51 -2.86 -21.94
C ARG A 57 -4.56 -3.91 -22.52
N THR A 58 -3.25 -3.66 -22.48
CA THR A 58 -2.23 -4.66 -22.81
C THR A 58 -1.83 -5.44 -21.57
N HIS A 59 -2.01 -6.77 -21.58
CA HIS A 59 -1.44 -7.66 -20.58
C HIS A 59 0.06 -7.90 -20.86
N GLY A 60 0.86 -7.96 -19.80
CA GLY A 60 2.29 -8.23 -19.89
C GLY A 60 2.56 -9.71 -20.14
N GLY A 61 2.92 -10.06 -21.38
CA GLY A 61 3.51 -11.35 -21.74
C GLY A 61 4.90 -11.12 -22.34
N LEU A 62 5.91 -11.76 -21.77
CA LEU A 62 7.30 -11.61 -22.20
C LEU A 62 7.56 -12.46 -23.45
N THR A 63 7.90 -11.88 -24.60
CA THR A 63 8.62 -12.61 -25.68
C THR A 63 9.26 -11.70 -26.74
N ARG A 64 10.55 -11.98 -27.01
CA ARG A 64 11.39 -11.64 -28.19
C ARG A 64 11.53 -10.17 -28.64
N HIS A 65 12.80 -9.78 -28.82
CA HIS A 65 13.24 -8.53 -29.42
C HIS A 65 12.55 -8.24 -30.77
N ARG A 66 11.74 -7.18 -30.80
CA ARG A 66 11.61 -6.30 -31.96
C ARG A 66 12.31 -4.99 -31.62
N SER A 67 12.98 -4.39 -32.60
CA SER A 67 13.47 -3.00 -32.47
C SER A 67 12.27 -2.07 -32.37
N ALA A 68 11.90 -1.72 -31.14
CA ALA A 68 10.79 -0.81 -30.87
C ALA A 68 11.25 0.61 -31.19
N ARG A 69 10.61 1.26 -32.17
CA ARG A 69 10.73 2.72 -32.32
C ARG A 69 10.28 3.36 -31.01
N LEU A 70 11.16 4.14 -30.38
CA LEU A 70 10.85 4.87 -29.15
C LEU A 70 9.54 5.65 -29.32
N PRO A 71 8.59 5.58 -28.36
CA PRO A 71 7.33 6.30 -28.46
C PRO A 71 7.59 7.80 -28.55
N CYS A 72 6.84 8.48 -29.43
CA CYS A 72 7.06 9.92 -29.69
C CYS A 72 6.70 10.78 -28.47
N SER A 73 5.75 10.32 -27.66
CA SER A 73 5.32 10.97 -26.42
C SER A 73 4.98 9.92 -25.37
N LEU A 74 5.16 10.28 -24.10
CA LEU A 74 4.82 9.48 -22.93
C LEU A 74 3.67 10.19 -22.20
N CYS A 75 2.54 9.50 -22.01
CA CYS A 75 1.48 9.96 -21.12
C CYS A 75 1.63 9.23 -19.77
N ILE A 76 1.81 10.00 -18.71
CA ILE A 76 1.88 9.55 -17.32
C ILE A 76 0.51 9.86 -16.70
N ALA A 77 -0.40 8.91 -16.83
CA ALA A 77 -1.67 8.94 -16.14
C ALA A 77 -1.54 8.13 -14.84
N LEU A 78 -1.63 8.80 -13.70
CA LEU A 78 -1.98 8.14 -12.45
C LEU A 78 -3.50 8.00 -12.43
N GLY A 79 -3.99 6.76 -12.38
CA GLY A 79 -5.30 6.51 -11.77
C GLY A 79 -5.12 6.48 -10.25
N ASP A 80 -6.18 6.74 -9.50
CA ASP A 80 -6.17 7.06 -8.06
C ASP A 80 -5.46 6.04 -7.12
N PHE A 81 -5.07 4.86 -7.62
CA PHE A 81 -4.56 3.72 -6.82
C PHE A 81 -3.22 3.13 -7.24
N ARG A 82 -2.52 3.69 -8.25
CA ARG A 82 -1.14 3.27 -8.58
C ARG A 82 -0.21 4.46 -8.57
N CYS A 83 0.85 4.37 -7.79
CA CYS A 83 1.78 5.47 -7.62
C CYS A 83 3.08 5.20 -8.38
N LEU A 84 3.47 6.17 -9.21
CA LEU A 84 4.75 6.19 -9.88
C LEU A 84 5.64 7.20 -9.16
N LEU A 85 6.92 6.85 -9.08
CA LEU A 85 7.97 7.74 -8.62
C LEU A 85 8.67 8.35 -9.84
N TRP A 86 8.88 9.66 -9.80
CA TRP A 86 9.83 10.32 -10.69
C TRP A 86 11.14 10.62 -9.96
N HIS A 87 12.22 10.71 -10.74
CA HIS A 87 13.52 11.17 -10.26
C HIS A 87 14.20 11.97 -11.36
N PHE A 88 14.78 13.11 -10.96
CA PHE A 88 15.48 14.02 -11.87
C PHE A 88 16.92 14.20 -11.40
N ASN A 89 17.89 13.87 -12.25
CA ASN A 89 19.31 14.08 -11.94
C ASN A 89 19.79 15.42 -12.53
N ASN A 90 20.22 16.34 -11.67
CA ASN A 90 20.71 17.66 -12.09
C ASN A 90 22.01 17.62 -12.91
N LEU A 91 22.93 16.72 -12.58
CA LEU A 91 24.22 16.58 -13.25
C LEU A 91 24.07 15.97 -14.65
N GLY A 92 23.24 14.93 -14.77
CA GLY A 92 22.98 14.23 -16.04
C GLY A 92 21.86 14.82 -16.89
N LYS A 93 21.07 15.76 -16.35
CA LYS A 93 19.75 16.19 -16.88
C LYS A 93 18.87 15.00 -17.28
N SER A 94 18.91 13.93 -16.48
CA SER A 94 18.17 12.71 -16.75
C SER A 94 16.85 12.68 -15.99
N PHE A 95 15.85 12.05 -16.59
CA PHE A 95 14.55 11.78 -16.01
C PHE A 95 14.38 10.26 -15.92
N CYS A 96 13.93 9.79 -14.76
CA CYS A 96 13.52 8.41 -14.55
C CYS A 96 12.09 8.37 -14.02
N LEU A 97 11.33 7.37 -14.45
CA LEU A 97 9.99 7.07 -13.99
C LEU A 97 9.95 5.59 -13.63
N SER A 98 9.59 5.26 -12.39
CA SER A 98 9.65 3.90 -11.86
C SER A 98 8.49 3.66 -10.89
N SER A 99 8.08 2.40 -10.73
CA SER A 99 7.20 2.01 -9.62
C SER A 99 7.95 1.80 -8.30
N VAL A 100 9.28 1.75 -8.28
CA VAL A 100 10.10 1.54 -7.07
C VAL A 100 11.34 2.43 -7.11
N GLY A 101 11.69 3.03 -5.97
CA GLY A 101 12.83 3.94 -5.84
C GLY A 101 14.12 3.19 -5.48
N SER A 102 15.18 3.37 -6.27
CA SER A 102 16.53 3.03 -5.83
C SER A 102 17.02 4.04 -4.80
N GLN A 103 17.68 3.61 -3.73
CA GLN A 103 18.24 4.56 -2.77
C GLN A 103 19.49 5.20 -3.37
N THR A 104 19.40 6.49 -3.63
CA THR A 104 20.44 7.34 -4.21
C THR A 104 21.21 8.07 -3.10
N SER A 105 22.53 8.19 -3.25
CA SER A 105 23.36 8.95 -2.32
C SER A 105 23.26 10.46 -2.61
N GLY A 106 22.90 11.25 -1.60
CA GLY A 106 22.83 12.71 -1.63
C GLY A 106 21.41 13.28 -1.73
N GLU A 107 21.17 14.39 -1.01
CA GLU A 107 19.84 15.02 -0.89
C GLU A 107 19.30 15.58 -2.21
N ALA A 108 20.19 15.98 -3.14
CA ALA A 108 19.83 16.60 -4.41
C ALA A 108 19.31 15.63 -5.50
N ASN A 109 19.20 14.33 -5.21
CA ASN A 109 18.81 13.26 -6.14
C ASN A 109 17.76 12.32 -5.51
N GLN A 110 16.79 12.83 -4.75
CA GLN A 110 15.74 11.99 -4.15
C GLN A 110 14.62 11.68 -5.16
N TRP A 111 14.05 10.48 -5.04
CA TRP A 111 12.78 10.15 -5.69
C TRP A 111 11.65 10.98 -5.06
N GLN A 112 10.62 11.27 -5.84
CA GLN A 112 9.39 11.91 -5.36
C GLN A 112 8.19 11.16 -5.95
N GLU A 113 7.07 11.14 -5.22
CA GLU A 113 5.79 10.68 -5.77
C GLU A 113 5.35 11.61 -6.90
N VAL A 114 4.93 11.05 -8.04
CA VAL A 114 4.27 11.84 -9.08
C VAL A 114 2.94 12.36 -8.49
N PRO A 115 2.65 13.68 -8.55
CA PRO A 115 1.47 14.24 -7.89
C PRO A 115 0.15 13.73 -8.49
N ALA A 116 -0.84 13.42 -7.66
CA ALA A 116 -2.20 13.04 -8.08
C ALA A 116 -3.07 14.23 -8.58
N SER A 117 -2.45 15.27 -9.15
CA SER A 117 -3.10 16.53 -9.56
C SER A 117 -3.73 16.51 -10.96
N GLY A 118 -3.45 15.47 -11.74
CA GLY A 118 -3.96 15.29 -13.10
C GLY A 118 -3.17 14.26 -13.89
N ILE A 119 -3.35 14.27 -15.22
CA ILE A 119 -2.51 13.48 -16.14
C ILE A 119 -1.36 14.36 -16.64
N PHE A 120 -0.13 13.85 -16.56
CA PHE A 120 1.05 14.50 -17.12
C PHE A 120 1.38 13.91 -18.50
N LYS A 121 1.80 14.74 -19.44
CA LYS A 121 2.26 14.32 -20.78
C LYS A 121 3.62 14.90 -21.09
N VAL A 122 4.51 14.07 -21.60
CA VAL A 122 5.89 14.42 -21.98
C VAL A 122 6.08 14.13 -23.47
N ASP A 123 6.63 15.09 -24.21
CA ASP A 123 7.10 14.85 -25.57
C ASP A 123 8.58 14.42 -25.51
N LEU A 124 8.83 13.13 -25.71
CA LEU A 124 10.17 12.56 -25.61
C LEU A 124 11.08 13.00 -26.75
N LYS A 125 10.53 13.26 -27.95
CA LYS A 125 11.29 13.78 -29.09
C LYS A 125 11.74 15.22 -28.85
N SER A 126 10.80 16.09 -28.46
CA SER A 126 11.08 17.48 -28.13
C SER A 126 12.07 17.61 -26.97
N THR A 127 11.93 16.76 -25.94
CA THR A 127 12.86 16.72 -24.80
C THR A 127 14.27 16.26 -25.21
N ALA A 128 14.37 15.25 -26.07
CA ALA A 128 15.67 14.77 -26.57
C ALA A 128 16.42 15.83 -27.40
N ILE A 129 15.69 16.61 -28.22
CA ILE A 129 16.26 17.67 -29.07
C ILE A 129 16.63 18.89 -28.23
N SER A 130 15.69 19.42 -27.44
CA SER A 130 15.86 20.68 -26.70
C SER A 130 16.70 20.58 -25.43
N ARG A 131 16.94 19.35 -24.93
CA ARG A 131 17.54 19.07 -23.61
C ARG A 131 16.82 19.79 -22.45
N ARG A 132 15.52 20.07 -22.64
CA ARG A 132 14.59 20.60 -21.65
C ARG A 132 13.35 19.72 -21.61
N MET A 133 12.89 19.38 -20.43
CA MET A 133 11.73 18.53 -20.24
C MET A 133 10.50 19.39 -19.94
N VAL A 134 9.48 19.32 -20.80
CA VAL A 134 8.21 20.02 -20.59
C VAL A 134 7.13 19.01 -20.20
N LEU A 135 6.66 19.12 -18.96
CA LEU A 135 5.56 18.36 -18.41
C LEU A 135 4.25 19.11 -18.70
N LYS A 136 3.45 18.61 -19.66
CA LYS A 136 2.12 19.17 -19.94
C LYS A 136 1.08 18.54 -19.00
N LEU A 137 0.52 19.33 -18.09
CA LEU A 137 -0.50 18.91 -17.12
C LEU A 137 -1.91 19.08 -17.71
N TYR A 138 -2.72 18.04 -17.52
CA TYR A 138 -4.16 17.99 -17.74
C TYR A 138 -4.81 17.86 -16.34
N PRO A 139 -5.13 18.98 -15.67
CA PRO A 139 -5.50 18.96 -14.25
C PRO A 139 -6.91 18.41 -14.04
N TRP A 140 -7.14 17.79 -12.87
CA TRP A 140 -8.48 17.53 -12.38
C TRP A 140 -9.20 18.84 -12.05
N LYS A 141 -10.50 18.94 -12.35
CA LYS A 141 -11.38 20.04 -11.93
C LYS A 141 -12.74 19.52 -11.49
N TYR A 142 -13.32 20.17 -10.50
CA TYR A 142 -14.75 20.04 -10.20
C TYR A 142 -15.57 20.78 -11.25
N ILE A 143 -16.68 20.17 -11.68
CA ILE A 143 -17.69 20.81 -12.52
C ILE A 143 -18.92 21.05 -11.64
N SER A 144 -18.99 22.20 -10.98
CA SER A 144 -20.23 22.70 -10.37
C SER A 144 -21.07 23.43 -11.41
N SER A 145 -22.39 23.35 -11.27
CA SER A 145 -23.35 24.13 -12.08
C SER A 145 -23.18 25.64 -11.90
N GLU A 146 -22.59 26.06 -10.78
CA GLU A 146 -22.23 27.43 -10.46
C GLU A 146 -20.70 27.52 -10.33
N ASN A 147 -20.06 28.17 -11.31
CA ASN A 147 -18.64 28.55 -11.39
C ASN A 147 -17.57 27.48 -11.18
N VAL A 148 -16.64 27.36 -12.14
CA VAL A 148 -15.43 26.54 -12.02
C VAL A 148 -14.54 27.06 -10.88
N ILE A 149 -14.49 26.34 -9.76
CA ILE A 149 -13.62 26.68 -8.62
C ILE A 149 -12.15 26.52 -9.03
N GLU A 150 -11.33 27.53 -8.74
CA GLU A 150 -10.02 27.74 -9.36
C GLU A 150 -8.83 27.04 -8.65
N ASP A 151 -9.03 25.85 -8.09
CA ASP A 151 -7.99 25.10 -7.35
C ASP A 151 -6.77 24.71 -8.21
N SER A 152 -6.88 24.77 -9.53
CA SER A 152 -5.82 24.35 -10.46
C SER A 152 -4.56 25.22 -10.45
N VAL A 153 -4.61 26.47 -9.96
CA VAL A 153 -3.46 27.40 -10.02
C VAL A 153 -2.45 27.14 -8.90
N ASN A 154 -2.91 26.97 -7.66
CA ASN A 154 -2.05 26.74 -6.48
C ASN A 154 -1.27 25.42 -6.57
N ASN A 155 -1.85 24.40 -7.19
CA ASN A 155 -1.19 23.11 -7.41
C ASN A 155 0.00 23.23 -8.37
N LEU A 156 -0.10 24.04 -9.43
CA LEU A 156 0.96 24.15 -10.44
C LEU A 156 2.22 24.82 -9.88
N THR A 157 2.06 25.90 -9.11
CA THR A 157 3.19 26.61 -8.47
C THR A 157 3.92 25.70 -7.49
N GLN A 158 3.21 24.95 -6.66
CA GLN A 158 3.81 23.99 -5.73
C GLN A 158 4.60 22.89 -6.47
N ILE A 159 4.01 22.26 -7.49
CA ILE A 159 4.71 21.22 -8.28
C ILE A 159 5.94 21.79 -8.99
N SER A 160 5.89 23.04 -9.46
CA SER A 160 7.02 23.68 -10.15
C SER A 160 8.20 24.06 -9.23
N ALA A 161 7.95 24.25 -7.92
CA ALA A 161 8.98 24.70 -6.98
C ALA A 161 9.99 23.59 -6.64
N ASP A 162 9.55 22.34 -6.63
CA ASP A 162 10.36 21.17 -6.23
C ASP A 162 11.10 20.52 -7.42
N LEU A 163 11.05 21.13 -8.62
CA LEU A 163 11.58 20.58 -9.86
C LEU A 163 12.88 21.28 -10.34
N PRO A 164 13.82 20.54 -10.94
CA PRO A 164 15.04 21.13 -11.52
C PRO A 164 14.80 22.14 -12.63
N THR A 165 15.76 23.06 -12.79
CA THR A 165 15.74 24.13 -13.81
C THR A 165 15.72 23.66 -15.28
N PHE A 166 15.97 22.37 -15.55
CA PHE A 166 15.83 21.78 -16.89
C PHE A 166 14.43 21.19 -17.15
N VAL A 167 13.57 21.17 -16.13
CA VAL A 167 12.18 20.70 -16.16
C VAL A 167 11.26 21.92 -16.01
N SER A 168 10.17 21.96 -16.76
CA SER A 168 9.08 22.91 -16.53
C SER A 168 7.73 22.22 -16.61
N VAL A 169 6.77 22.71 -15.84
CA VAL A 169 5.37 22.26 -15.89
C VAL A 169 4.54 23.34 -16.54
N THR A 170 3.69 22.96 -17.48
CA THR A 170 2.75 23.87 -18.16
C THR A 170 1.37 23.23 -18.18
N ILE A 171 0.33 24.02 -17.95
CA ILE A 171 -1.03 23.58 -18.30
C ILE A 171 -1.09 23.45 -19.83
N ASN A 172 -1.83 22.47 -20.32
CA ASN A 172 -2.01 22.26 -21.75
C ASN A 172 -2.49 23.54 -22.49
N GLU A 173 -2.02 23.71 -23.73
CA GLU A 173 -2.29 24.94 -24.53
C GLU A 173 -3.79 25.20 -24.74
N ALA A 174 -4.59 24.13 -24.87
CA ALA A 174 -6.04 24.20 -25.05
C ALA A 174 -6.83 24.37 -23.73
N LYS A 175 -6.18 24.50 -22.57
CA LYS A 175 -6.79 24.61 -21.23
C LYS A 175 -7.80 23.50 -20.90
N LEU A 176 -7.65 22.32 -21.50
CA LEU A 176 -8.51 21.16 -21.23
C LEU A 176 -8.26 20.64 -19.82
N TYR A 177 -9.32 20.31 -19.12
CA TYR A 177 -9.31 19.71 -17.80
C TYR A 177 -9.97 18.34 -17.84
N LEU A 178 -9.73 17.55 -16.81
CA LEU A 178 -10.41 16.29 -16.55
C LEU A 178 -11.43 16.53 -15.44
N GLU A 179 -12.65 16.02 -15.60
CA GLU A 179 -13.61 16.02 -14.52
C GLU A 179 -13.09 15.18 -13.35
N LYS A 180 -13.10 15.72 -12.13
CA LYS A 180 -12.69 14.97 -10.94
C LYS A 180 -13.77 13.92 -10.64
N PRO A 181 -13.43 12.62 -10.49
CA PRO A 181 -14.42 11.54 -10.40
C PRO A 181 -15.27 11.54 -9.11
N VAL A 182 -14.92 12.39 -8.14
CA VAL A 182 -15.57 12.47 -6.83
C VAL A 182 -15.76 13.94 -6.47
N GLY A 183 -16.96 14.28 -5.98
CA GLY A 183 -17.29 15.63 -5.50
C GLY A 183 -16.51 16.05 -4.23
N PRO A 184 -16.54 17.36 -3.89
CA PRO A 184 -15.85 17.87 -2.71
C PRO A 184 -16.44 17.31 -1.41
N LEU A 185 -15.63 17.28 -0.35
CA LEU A 185 -16.09 16.92 0.99
C LEU A 185 -17.17 17.92 1.45
N ASN A 186 -18.27 17.41 2.03
CA ASN A 186 -19.30 18.24 2.64
C ASN A 186 -18.74 18.93 3.90
N MET A 187 -18.46 20.23 3.76
CA MET A 187 -17.93 21.10 4.82
C MET A 187 -19.03 21.84 5.61
N ILE A 188 -20.31 21.56 5.37
CA ILE A 188 -21.44 22.20 6.07
C ILE A 188 -21.29 21.96 7.58
N LEU A 189 -21.65 22.97 8.36
CA LEU A 189 -21.73 22.94 9.82
C LEU A 189 -23.21 23.02 10.23
N PRO A 190 -23.61 22.42 11.37
CA PRO A 190 -25.01 22.46 11.80
C PRO A 190 -25.37 23.89 12.22
N GLN A 191 -26.56 24.36 11.83
CA GLN A 191 -27.01 25.75 12.11
C GLN A 191 -27.34 26.00 13.58
N ALA A 192 -27.65 24.93 14.32
CA ALA A 192 -27.82 24.91 15.78
C ALA A 192 -26.81 23.94 16.39
N PRO A 193 -26.50 24.01 17.70
CA PRO A 193 -25.80 22.95 18.39
C PRO A 193 -26.52 21.62 18.15
N LEU A 194 -25.78 20.58 17.76
CA LEU A 194 -26.35 19.25 17.63
C LEU A 194 -26.87 18.82 19.00
N GLU A 195 -28.19 18.69 19.13
CA GLU A 195 -28.77 17.97 20.25
C GLU A 195 -28.28 16.53 20.15
N THR A 196 -27.34 16.16 21.03
CA THR A 196 -26.92 14.76 21.13
C THR A 196 -28.18 13.94 21.41
N GLN A 197 -28.54 13.01 20.52
CA GLN A 197 -29.53 11.96 20.82
C GLN A 197 -29.17 11.20 22.11
N CYS A 198 -27.88 11.26 22.48
CA CYS A 198 -27.27 10.71 23.68
C CYS A 198 -27.26 11.66 24.90
N SER A 199 -27.94 12.83 24.90
CA SER A 199 -27.89 13.80 26.02
C SER A 199 -28.42 13.24 27.36
N ASN A 200 -29.23 12.17 27.29
CA ASN A 200 -29.76 11.44 28.44
C ASN A 200 -29.05 10.09 28.68
N ILE A 201 -27.97 9.78 27.94
CA ILE A 201 -27.22 8.54 28.13
C ILE A 201 -26.27 8.71 29.31
N SER A 202 -26.59 8.02 30.41
CA SER A 202 -25.65 7.84 31.53
C SER A 202 -24.31 7.30 31.02
N SER A 203 -23.21 7.72 31.67
CA SER A 203 -21.86 7.20 31.41
C SER A 203 -21.73 5.68 31.54
N ASP A 204 -22.71 5.04 32.19
CA ASP A 204 -22.74 3.60 32.44
C ASP A 204 -23.47 2.77 31.36
N LEU A 205 -24.09 3.40 30.34
CA LEU A 205 -24.85 2.65 29.33
C LEU A 205 -23.92 1.71 28.52
N PRO A 206 -24.25 0.41 28.39
CA PRO A 206 -23.49 -0.52 27.57
C PRO A 206 -23.31 -0.03 26.13
N ARG A 207 -22.06 -0.02 25.67
CA ARG A 207 -21.65 0.43 24.32
C ARG A 207 -22.48 -0.15 23.16
N ARG A 208 -23.03 -1.36 23.32
CA ARG A 208 -23.91 -2.01 22.34
C ARG A 208 -25.25 -1.29 22.20
N GLU A 209 -25.86 -0.92 23.32
CA GLU A 209 -27.16 -0.25 23.38
C GLU A 209 -27.09 1.14 22.76
N THR A 210 -25.97 1.86 22.95
CA THR A 210 -25.71 3.14 22.26
C THR A 210 -25.85 3.00 20.74
N LEU A 211 -25.22 1.99 20.12
CA LEU A 211 -25.33 1.77 18.67
C LEU A 211 -26.75 1.36 18.26
N GLN A 212 -27.46 0.60 19.10
CA GLN A 212 -28.84 0.20 18.82
C GLN A 212 -29.82 1.38 18.86
N ILE A 213 -29.57 2.39 19.71
CA ILE A 213 -30.34 3.65 19.75
C ILE A 213 -30.18 4.41 18.43
N PHE A 214 -28.96 4.59 17.93
CA PHE A 214 -28.72 5.20 16.61
C PHE A 214 -29.40 4.42 15.46
N LEU A 215 -29.39 3.09 15.49
CA LEU A 215 -30.10 2.26 14.50
C LEU A 215 -31.63 2.27 14.65
N SER A 216 -32.17 2.85 15.73
CA SER A 216 -33.60 3.05 15.91
C SER A 216 -34.09 4.35 15.25
N ASP A 217 -33.19 5.30 14.97
CA ASP A 217 -33.51 6.45 14.13
C ASP A 217 -33.66 6.02 12.67
N ARG A 218 -34.77 6.43 12.06
CA ARG A 218 -35.13 6.04 10.69
C ARG A 218 -34.14 6.61 9.67
N HIS A 219 -33.78 7.88 9.80
CA HIS A 219 -32.90 8.54 8.84
C HIS A 219 -31.49 7.93 8.88
N THR A 220 -30.93 7.79 10.08
CA THR A 220 -29.67 7.08 10.32
C THR A 220 -29.70 5.70 9.68
N LYS A 221 -30.75 4.90 9.93
CA LYS A 221 -30.86 3.55 9.34
C LYS A 221 -30.90 3.54 7.82
N GLU A 222 -31.64 4.47 7.19
CA GLU A 222 -31.67 4.62 5.73
C GLU A 222 -30.27 4.98 5.17
N VAL A 223 -29.52 5.88 5.82
CA VAL A 223 -28.13 6.22 5.47
C VAL A 223 -27.18 5.02 5.64
N ILE A 224 -27.32 4.24 6.72
CA ILE A 224 -26.51 3.02 6.93
C ILE A 224 -26.77 1.99 5.84
N GLN A 225 -28.02 1.78 5.43
CA GLN A 225 -28.37 0.83 4.38
C GLN A 225 -27.77 1.23 3.03
N GLN A 226 -27.85 2.51 2.65
CA GLN A 226 -27.19 3.04 1.45
C GLN A 226 -25.66 2.87 1.52
N PHE A 227 -25.04 3.16 2.68
CA PHE A 227 -23.60 2.96 2.85
C PHE A 227 -23.18 1.49 2.68
N ILE A 228 -23.94 0.56 3.27
CA ILE A 228 -23.73 -0.89 3.09
C ILE A 228 -23.86 -1.28 1.63
N GLU A 229 -24.88 -0.79 0.92
CA GLU A 229 -25.10 -1.11 -0.50
C GLU A 229 -23.94 -0.64 -1.38
N VAL A 230 -23.54 0.63 -1.27
CA VAL A 230 -22.46 1.22 -2.07
C VAL A 230 -21.12 0.53 -1.77
N LEU A 231 -20.80 0.25 -0.50
CA LEU A 231 -19.59 -0.48 -0.11
C LEU A 231 -19.65 -1.96 -0.55
N SER A 232 -20.82 -2.60 -0.49
CA SER A 232 -21.05 -3.97 -0.99
C SER A 232 -20.80 -4.06 -2.49
N ILE A 233 -21.27 -3.09 -3.28
CA ILE A 233 -21.01 -2.99 -4.73
C ILE A 233 -19.50 -2.77 -4.99
N ALA A 234 -18.84 -1.91 -4.21
CA ALA A 234 -17.40 -1.69 -4.29
C ALA A 234 -16.59 -2.96 -4.03
N VAL A 235 -16.96 -3.75 -3.01
CA VAL A 235 -16.35 -5.06 -2.72
C VAL A 235 -16.66 -6.05 -3.84
N LYS A 236 -17.91 -6.16 -4.29
CA LYS A 236 -18.35 -7.05 -5.39
C LYS A 236 -17.48 -6.86 -6.64
N ARG A 237 -17.32 -5.63 -7.11
CA ARG A 237 -16.47 -5.28 -8.27
C ARG A 237 -15.01 -5.75 -8.07
N ARG A 238 -14.50 -5.67 -6.85
CA ARG A 238 -13.12 -6.04 -6.48
C ARG A 238 -12.89 -7.54 -6.28
N VAL A 239 -13.93 -8.37 -6.14
CA VAL A 239 -13.82 -9.84 -5.99
C VAL A 239 -14.39 -10.67 -7.15
N LEU A 240 -15.21 -10.07 -8.02
CA LEU A 240 -15.70 -10.74 -9.23
C LEU A 240 -14.71 -10.63 -10.40
N CYS A 241 -14.04 -9.49 -10.56
CA CYS A 241 -13.06 -9.25 -11.63
C CYS A 241 -11.70 -9.93 -11.33
N LEU A 242 -11.69 -11.26 -11.36
CA LEU A 242 -10.53 -12.12 -11.11
C LEU A 242 -10.45 -13.19 -12.20
N PRO A 243 -9.25 -13.53 -12.71
CA PRO A 243 -9.05 -14.77 -13.46
C PRO A 243 -9.22 -15.94 -12.47
N ARG A 244 -10.37 -16.60 -12.51
CA ARG A 244 -10.55 -17.94 -11.93
C ARG A 244 -10.15 -18.96 -12.99
N ASP A 245 -9.59 -20.10 -12.58
CA ASP A 245 -9.31 -21.21 -13.50
C ASP A 245 -10.62 -21.91 -13.91
N GLU A 246 -11.34 -21.29 -14.85
CA GLU A 246 -12.50 -21.88 -15.53
C GLU A 246 -12.10 -23.10 -16.40
N ASN A 247 -10.80 -23.31 -16.61
CA ASN A 247 -10.23 -24.40 -17.42
C ASN A 247 -9.90 -25.69 -16.63
N LEU A 248 -10.25 -25.79 -15.35
CA LEU A 248 -10.33 -27.09 -14.69
C LEU A 248 -11.57 -27.83 -15.21
N ALA A 249 -11.36 -28.59 -16.30
CA ALA A 249 -12.38 -29.39 -16.95
C ALA A 249 -13.15 -30.26 -15.95
N PRO A 250 -14.44 -30.59 -16.19
CA PRO A 250 -15.27 -31.39 -15.29
C PRO A 250 -14.88 -32.89 -15.21
N LYS A 251 -13.62 -33.22 -15.52
CA LYS A 251 -13.03 -34.57 -15.54
C LYS A 251 -11.90 -34.72 -14.52
N GLU A 252 -12.19 -34.29 -13.29
CA GLU A 252 -11.70 -34.91 -12.07
C GLU A 252 -12.48 -34.24 -10.94
N ALA A 253 -13.15 -35.04 -10.09
CA ALA A 253 -13.86 -34.49 -8.94
C ALA A 253 -12.82 -33.97 -7.93
N LEU A 254 -12.47 -32.68 -8.06
CA LEU A 254 -11.71 -31.94 -7.05
C LEU A 254 -12.34 -32.24 -5.71
N LYS A 255 -11.57 -32.87 -4.80
CA LYS A 255 -12.06 -33.20 -3.46
C LYS A 255 -12.63 -31.93 -2.83
N PRO A 256 -13.79 -31.99 -2.15
CA PRO A 256 -14.28 -30.83 -1.39
C PRO A 256 -13.17 -30.40 -0.43
N GLY A 257 -12.68 -29.15 -0.60
CA GLY A 257 -11.46 -28.64 0.05
C GLY A 257 -10.25 -28.40 -0.87
N CYS A 258 -10.30 -28.69 -2.18
CA CYS A 258 -9.18 -28.46 -3.11
C CYS A 258 -9.14 -27.07 -3.78
N ARG A 259 -10.15 -26.20 -3.62
CA ARG A 259 -10.10 -24.83 -4.17
C ARG A 259 -9.15 -23.95 -3.35
N MET A 260 -8.29 -23.20 -4.04
CA MET A 260 -7.40 -22.21 -3.42
C MET A 260 -8.10 -20.84 -3.38
N ALA A 261 -7.72 -20.00 -2.41
CA ALA A 261 -8.28 -18.65 -2.30
C ALA A 261 -7.72 -17.76 -3.42
N SER A 262 -8.58 -17.16 -4.25
CA SER A 262 -8.15 -16.14 -5.22
C SER A 262 -8.03 -14.76 -4.57
N VAL A 263 -8.75 -14.55 -3.46
CA VAL A 263 -8.83 -13.31 -2.68
C VAL A 263 -8.27 -13.52 -1.28
N ALA A 264 -7.44 -12.57 -0.87
CA ALA A 264 -6.98 -12.40 0.50
C ALA A 264 -7.42 -11.02 1.06
N ILE A 265 -7.39 -10.88 2.37
CA ILE A 265 -7.74 -9.65 3.09
C ILE A 265 -6.63 -9.36 4.11
N LEU A 266 -6.12 -8.12 4.16
CA LEU A 266 -5.27 -7.69 5.29
C LEU A 266 -6.15 -7.56 6.54
N PHE A 267 -5.96 -8.45 7.50
CA PHE A 267 -6.99 -8.74 8.50
C PHE A 267 -6.43 -8.66 9.93
N SER A 268 -6.88 -7.65 10.69
CA SER A 268 -6.51 -7.43 12.10
C SER A 268 -7.63 -7.80 13.08
N GLY A 269 -8.81 -8.18 12.58
CA GLY A 269 -10.05 -8.22 13.39
C GLY A 269 -10.57 -6.84 13.79
N GLY A 270 -9.94 -5.75 13.32
CA GLY A 270 -10.48 -4.40 13.41
C GLY A 270 -11.65 -4.19 12.45
N ILE A 271 -12.53 -3.26 12.80
CA ILE A 271 -13.83 -3.06 12.15
C ILE A 271 -13.77 -2.94 10.61
N ASP A 272 -12.76 -2.24 10.09
CA ASP A 272 -12.57 -2.03 8.65
C ASP A 272 -12.36 -3.37 7.91
N SER A 273 -11.48 -4.22 8.44
CA SER A 273 -11.19 -5.54 7.88
C SER A 273 -12.33 -6.55 8.09
N MET A 274 -13.10 -6.40 9.17
CA MET A 274 -14.26 -7.24 9.48
C MET A 274 -15.43 -6.96 8.54
N VAL A 275 -15.74 -5.68 8.28
CA VAL A 275 -16.78 -5.28 7.33
C VAL A 275 -16.40 -5.69 5.90
N ILE A 276 -15.14 -5.49 5.49
CA ILE A 276 -14.66 -5.98 4.19
C ILE A 276 -14.80 -7.50 4.08
N ALA A 277 -14.45 -8.28 5.11
CA ALA A 277 -14.58 -9.73 5.10
C ALA A 277 -16.05 -10.17 5.00
N ALA A 278 -16.93 -9.63 5.85
CA ALA A 278 -18.36 -9.93 5.83
C ALA A 278 -19.04 -9.56 4.50
N LEU A 279 -18.59 -8.50 3.82
CA LEU A 279 -19.07 -8.14 2.49
C LEU A 279 -18.44 -9.00 1.38
N ALA A 280 -17.16 -9.38 1.49
CA ALA A 280 -16.50 -10.23 0.49
C ALA A 280 -17.12 -11.63 0.44
N ASP A 281 -17.48 -12.18 1.60
CA ASP A 281 -18.20 -13.46 1.72
C ASP A 281 -19.50 -13.51 0.89
N ARG A 282 -20.24 -12.39 0.82
CA ARG A 282 -21.50 -12.30 0.05
C ARG A 282 -21.32 -12.42 -1.47
N HIS A 283 -20.12 -12.16 -1.99
CA HIS A 283 -19.85 -12.04 -3.43
C HIS A 283 -18.84 -13.07 -3.96
N ILE A 284 -18.11 -13.76 -3.08
CA ILE A 284 -17.19 -14.84 -3.44
C ILE A 284 -17.97 -16.18 -3.46
N PRO A 285 -17.84 -17.03 -4.51
CA PRO A 285 -18.52 -18.34 -4.58
C PRO A 285 -18.32 -19.15 -3.31
N VAL A 286 -19.39 -19.76 -2.75
CA VAL A 286 -19.40 -20.30 -1.38
C VAL A 286 -18.33 -21.36 -1.10
N ASP A 287 -17.86 -22.06 -2.15
CA ASP A 287 -16.87 -23.12 -2.11
C ASP A 287 -15.41 -22.64 -2.33
N GLU A 288 -15.21 -21.35 -2.59
CA GLU A 288 -13.89 -20.71 -2.68
C GLU A 288 -13.48 -20.20 -1.28
N PRO A 289 -12.33 -20.61 -0.71
CA PRO A 289 -11.91 -20.09 0.60
C PRO A 289 -11.47 -18.62 0.52
N ILE A 290 -11.49 -17.93 1.67
CA ILE A 290 -10.99 -16.56 1.81
C ILE A 290 -9.79 -16.55 2.75
N ASP A 291 -8.65 -16.02 2.28
CA ASP A 291 -7.42 -15.90 3.09
C ASP A 291 -7.46 -14.62 3.94
N LEU A 292 -7.36 -14.76 5.27
CA LEU A 292 -7.27 -13.65 6.22
C LEU A 292 -5.81 -13.53 6.68
N LEU A 293 -5.10 -12.52 6.18
CA LEU A 293 -3.65 -12.37 6.41
C LEU A 293 -3.40 -11.52 7.66
N ASN A 294 -2.86 -12.13 8.72
CA ASN A 294 -2.64 -11.48 10.02
C ASN A 294 -1.17 -11.54 10.46
N VAL A 295 -0.49 -10.39 10.48
CA VAL A 295 0.93 -10.28 10.84
C VAL A 295 1.14 -10.01 12.34
N ALA A 296 2.05 -10.75 12.95
CA ALA A 296 2.51 -10.59 14.32
C ALA A 296 4.04 -10.56 14.38
N PHE A 297 4.57 -9.58 15.09
CA PHE A 297 6.00 -9.41 15.30
C PHE A 297 6.38 -9.87 16.71
N ARG A 298 7.47 -10.65 16.81
CA ARG A 298 7.88 -11.32 18.05
C ARG A 298 8.04 -10.32 19.20
N THR A 299 7.33 -10.53 20.31
CA THR A 299 7.57 -9.77 21.53
C THR A 299 8.80 -10.31 22.27
N LYS A 300 9.68 -9.43 22.73
CA LYS A 300 10.69 -9.77 23.74
C LYS A 300 9.96 -10.22 25.01
N GLU A 301 10.39 -11.33 25.61
CA GLU A 301 9.86 -11.77 26.89
C GLU A 301 10.04 -10.66 27.94
N GLN A 302 8.99 -10.40 28.72
CA GLN A 302 9.16 -9.63 29.94
C GLN A 302 9.86 -10.54 30.94
N THR A 303 11.17 -10.37 31.08
CA THR A 303 11.90 -10.89 32.23
C THR A 303 11.25 -10.32 33.50
N VAL A 304 10.44 -11.13 34.16
CA VAL A 304 9.88 -10.81 35.48
C VAL A 304 11.07 -10.45 36.39
N PRO A 305 11.02 -9.33 37.13
CA PRO A 305 12.13 -8.96 38.01
C PRO A 305 12.38 -10.07 39.02
N ALA A 306 13.53 -10.75 38.91
CA ALA A 306 13.90 -11.90 39.74
C ALA A 306 14.34 -11.47 41.15
N ASN A 307 13.44 -10.80 41.87
CA ASN A 307 13.54 -10.64 43.31
C ASN A 307 12.99 -11.90 43.99
N LEU A 308 13.83 -12.94 44.11
CA LEU A 308 13.82 -13.88 45.24
C LEU A 308 15.04 -14.82 45.21
N ASN A 309 15.84 -14.74 46.28
CA ASN A 309 16.78 -15.74 46.81
C ASN A 309 18.07 -16.12 46.04
N LYS A 310 19.18 -15.61 46.59
CA LYS A 310 20.57 -16.10 46.45
C LYS A 310 20.70 -17.61 46.76
N LYS A 311 21.46 -18.36 45.94
CA LYS A 311 22.75 -19.02 46.30
C LYS A 311 23.20 -20.06 45.24
N ARG A 312 24.53 -20.25 45.14
CA ARG A 312 25.28 -21.25 44.32
C ARG A 312 25.26 -21.00 42.80
N SER A 313 26.27 -21.39 42.01
CA SER A 313 27.72 -21.59 42.25
C SER A 313 28.46 -21.62 40.88
N LYS A 314 29.81 -21.61 40.88
CA LYS A 314 30.68 -21.47 39.69
C LYS A 314 30.58 -22.62 38.66
N GLN A 315 31.15 -22.34 37.48
CA GLN A 315 31.61 -23.23 36.37
C GLN A 315 30.58 -23.57 35.28
N LYS A 316 30.96 -23.82 34.02
CA LYS A 316 32.06 -23.32 33.13
C LYS A 316 31.75 -23.83 31.71
N ASN A 317 32.07 -23.05 30.67
CA ASN A 317 32.17 -23.36 29.23
C ASN A 317 31.70 -24.74 28.71
N HIS A 318 30.80 -24.76 27.72
CA HIS A 318 31.21 -25.10 26.34
C HIS A 318 30.22 -24.58 25.29
N CYS A 319 30.70 -24.43 24.06
CA CYS A 319 29.94 -23.99 22.89
C CYS A 319 29.94 -25.15 21.87
N GLU A 320 28.76 -25.58 21.40
CA GLU A 320 28.62 -26.56 20.32
C GLU A 320 27.43 -26.20 19.42
N ILE A 321 27.61 -26.40 18.12
CA ILE A 321 26.64 -26.14 17.04
C ILE A 321 26.12 -27.48 16.52
N PRO A 322 24.80 -27.64 16.37
CA PRO A 322 24.23 -28.40 15.25
C PRO A 322 23.24 -27.50 14.48
N SER A 323 23.48 -27.18 13.21
CA SER A 323 23.24 -28.00 12.00
C SER A 323 21.75 -28.08 11.60
N GLU A 324 21.51 -28.13 10.29
CA GLU A 324 20.19 -27.93 9.67
C GLU A 324 19.22 -29.12 9.84
N GLU A 325 17.97 -28.91 9.40
CA GLU A 325 16.84 -29.84 9.37
C GLU A 325 16.26 -30.31 10.72
N SER A 326 15.21 -29.60 11.17
CA SER A 326 14.18 -30.20 12.02
C SER A 326 12.85 -29.45 11.90
N SER A 327 11.80 -30.14 11.48
CA SER A 327 10.41 -29.67 11.55
C SER A 327 9.97 -29.56 13.01
N LYS A 328 10.26 -28.43 13.66
CA LYS A 328 9.83 -28.17 15.04
C LYS A 328 8.32 -27.89 15.08
N CYS A 329 7.57 -28.80 15.70
CA CYS A 329 6.22 -28.49 16.18
C CYS A 329 6.26 -27.26 17.07
N LEU A 330 5.37 -26.28 16.83
CA LEU A 330 5.22 -25.12 17.71
C LEU A 330 4.85 -25.61 19.11
N THR A 331 5.68 -25.31 20.10
CA THR A 331 5.33 -25.56 21.50
C THR A 331 4.33 -24.49 21.98
N ALA A 332 3.59 -24.78 23.04
CA ALA A 332 2.64 -23.83 23.63
C ALA A 332 3.27 -22.53 24.17
N ASP A 333 4.61 -22.45 24.19
CA ASP A 333 5.35 -21.23 24.54
C ASP A 333 5.52 -20.28 23.34
N ASP A 334 5.63 -20.80 22.12
CA ASP A 334 5.84 -19.98 20.92
C ASP A 334 4.56 -19.19 20.56
N ASP A 335 3.37 -19.72 20.89
CA ASP A 335 2.10 -19.00 20.73
C ASP A 335 2.03 -17.71 21.58
N LYS A 336 2.64 -17.71 22.77
CA LYS A 336 2.68 -16.51 23.64
C LYS A 336 3.52 -15.40 23.01
N LEU A 337 4.61 -15.74 22.33
CA LEU A 337 5.56 -14.78 21.73
C LEU A 337 4.95 -14.00 20.55
N PHE A 338 3.88 -14.51 19.95
CA PHE A 338 3.13 -13.89 18.86
C PHE A 338 1.67 -13.55 19.23
N SER A 339 1.31 -13.64 20.53
CA SER A 339 0.01 -13.21 21.08
C SER A 339 -0.08 -11.67 21.18
N VAL A 340 0.10 -11.02 20.04
CA VAL A 340 0.05 -9.57 19.88
C VAL A 340 -1.41 -9.09 19.80
N PRO A 341 -1.71 -7.83 20.14
CA PRO A 341 -3.09 -7.35 20.22
C PRO A 341 -3.93 -7.56 18.95
N ASP A 342 -3.34 -7.49 17.76
CA ASP A 342 -4.05 -7.72 16.49
C ASP A 342 -4.15 -9.19 16.08
N ARG A 343 -3.30 -10.08 16.63
CA ARG A 343 -3.47 -11.54 16.53
C ARG A 343 -4.64 -11.99 17.41
N ILE A 344 -4.75 -11.43 18.62
CA ILE A 344 -5.86 -11.69 19.55
C ILE A 344 -7.20 -11.22 18.94
N THR A 345 -7.29 -9.99 18.44
CA THR A 345 -8.52 -9.50 17.78
C THR A 345 -8.78 -10.21 16.46
N GLY A 346 -7.74 -10.60 15.70
CA GLY A 346 -7.87 -11.42 14.50
C GLY A 346 -8.49 -12.79 14.78
N ARG A 347 -7.98 -13.52 15.77
CA ARG A 347 -8.56 -14.82 16.20
C ARG A 347 -10.01 -14.68 16.72
N ALA A 348 -10.35 -13.57 17.37
CA ALA A 348 -11.72 -13.29 17.79
C ALA A 348 -12.64 -12.96 16.58
N GLY A 349 -12.15 -12.15 15.65
CA GLY A 349 -12.86 -11.80 14.41
C GLY A 349 -13.10 -13.01 13.50
N LEU A 350 -12.15 -13.95 13.41
CA LEU A 350 -12.33 -15.24 12.74
C LEU A 350 -13.55 -16.00 13.28
N LYS A 351 -13.68 -16.10 14.62
CA LYS A 351 -14.82 -16.79 15.25
C LYS A 351 -16.14 -16.07 14.96
N GLU A 352 -16.13 -14.74 14.91
CA GLU A 352 -17.32 -13.93 14.56
C GLU A 352 -17.72 -14.14 13.09
N LEU A 353 -16.76 -14.20 12.16
CA LEU A 353 -17.00 -14.52 10.74
C LEU A 353 -17.49 -15.97 10.53
N GLN A 354 -16.93 -16.93 11.28
CA GLN A 354 -17.37 -18.33 11.27
C GLN A 354 -18.78 -18.50 11.83
N ALA A 355 -19.17 -17.71 12.84
CA ALA A 355 -20.54 -17.69 13.35
C ALA A 355 -21.52 -17.04 12.35
N LEU A 356 -21.07 -16.01 11.61
CA LEU A 356 -21.88 -15.33 10.59
C LEU A 356 -22.12 -16.21 9.35
N ASN A 357 -21.11 -16.96 8.90
CA ASN A 357 -21.24 -17.95 7.84
C ASN A 357 -20.40 -19.22 8.15
N PRO A 358 -21.04 -20.27 8.73
CA PRO A 358 -20.37 -21.53 9.04
C PRO A 358 -19.95 -22.36 7.81
N SER A 359 -20.50 -22.07 6.62
CA SER A 359 -20.19 -22.82 5.39
C SER A 359 -18.92 -22.31 4.70
N ARG A 360 -18.46 -21.09 5.03
CA ARG A 360 -17.26 -20.51 4.44
C ARG A 360 -15.99 -21.08 5.06
N THR A 361 -15.08 -21.56 4.22
CA THR A 361 -13.70 -21.82 4.63
C THR A 361 -12.93 -20.50 4.77
N TRP A 362 -12.68 -20.11 6.02
CA TRP A 362 -11.85 -18.95 6.39
C TRP A 362 -10.43 -19.39 6.73
N ASN A 363 -9.47 -19.09 5.85
CA ASN A 363 -8.05 -19.41 6.05
C ASN A 363 -7.37 -18.29 6.84
N PHE A 364 -7.36 -18.37 8.17
CA PHE A 364 -6.65 -17.40 9.01
C PHE A 364 -5.14 -17.68 9.00
N VAL A 365 -4.41 -16.94 8.17
CA VAL A 365 -2.97 -17.11 7.95
C VAL A 365 -2.19 -16.32 9.00
N GLU A 366 -1.64 -17.05 9.96
CA GLU A 366 -0.84 -16.53 11.05
C GLU A 366 0.61 -16.28 10.60
N ILE A 367 0.90 -15.04 10.24
CA ILE A 367 2.22 -14.62 9.75
C ILE A 367 3.03 -14.13 10.94
N ASN A 368 4.00 -14.94 11.36
CA ASN A 368 4.89 -14.63 12.49
C ASN A 368 6.25 -14.16 11.94
N VAL A 369 6.77 -13.05 12.49
CA VAL A 369 8.01 -12.41 12.01
C VAL A 369 9.00 -12.22 13.15
N SER A 370 10.23 -12.70 12.97
CA SER A 370 11.33 -12.55 13.93
C SER A 370 12.05 -11.20 13.77
N LEU A 371 12.87 -10.81 14.75
CA LEU A 371 13.63 -9.56 14.67
C LEU A 371 14.71 -9.63 13.57
N GLU A 372 15.36 -10.78 13.46
CA GLU A 372 16.42 -11.07 12.49
C GLU A 372 15.85 -11.04 11.06
N GLU A 373 14.67 -11.65 10.86
CA GLU A 373 13.96 -11.63 9.59
C GLU A 373 13.54 -10.20 9.19
N LEU A 374 12.94 -9.44 10.12
CA LEU A 374 12.59 -8.04 9.91
C LEU A 374 13.83 -7.21 9.51
N GLN A 375 14.91 -7.29 10.29
CA GLN A 375 16.12 -6.51 10.05
C GLN A 375 16.76 -6.83 8.69
N LYS A 376 16.82 -8.12 8.32
CA LYS A 376 17.35 -8.57 7.03
C LYS A 376 16.51 -8.02 5.88
N LEU A 377 15.21 -8.32 5.85
CA LEU A 377 14.35 -7.98 4.72
C LEU A 377 14.06 -6.47 4.62
N ARG A 378 14.04 -5.75 5.74
CA ARG A 378 13.99 -4.29 5.73
C ARG A 378 15.18 -3.69 5.01
N ARG A 379 16.41 -4.08 5.39
CA ARG A 379 17.65 -3.50 4.84
C ARG A 379 17.89 -3.88 3.38
N THR A 380 17.51 -5.08 2.96
CA THR A 380 17.81 -5.60 1.61
C THR A 380 16.68 -5.40 0.60
N ARG A 381 15.47 -5.02 1.03
CA ARG A 381 14.31 -4.96 0.13
C ARG A 381 13.29 -3.89 0.48
N ILE A 382 12.74 -3.89 1.70
CA ILE A 382 11.60 -3.02 2.05
C ILE A 382 11.99 -1.54 2.05
N CYS A 383 13.25 -1.21 2.39
CA CYS A 383 13.80 0.15 2.30
C CYS A 383 13.59 0.81 0.93
N HIS A 384 13.69 0.06 -0.17
CA HIS A 384 13.46 0.55 -1.53
C HIS A 384 11.97 0.72 -1.89
N LEU A 385 11.10 -0.09 -1.28
CA LEU A 385 9.66 -0.09 -1.52
C LEU A 385 8.94 1.03 -0.76
N VAL A 386 9.48 1.45 0.39
CA VAL A 386 8.91 2.54 1.21
C VAL A 386 9.25 3.93 0.66
N GLN A 387 10.38 4.07 -0.06
CA GLN A 387 10.77 5.32 -0.74
C GLN A 387 9.62 5.92 -1.55
N PRO A 388 9.45 7.26 -1.57
CA PRO A 388 10.34 8.28 -1.01
C PRO A 388 10.10 8.57 0.47
N LEU A 389 9.16 7.87 1.11
CA LEU A 389 8.89 8.04 2.53
C LEU A 389 10.07 7.54 3.36
N ASP A 390 10.43 8.28 4.40
CA ASP A 390 11.65 8.03 5.20
C ASP A 390 11.42 8.05 6.71
N THR A 391 10.18 8.14 7.20
CA THR A 391 9.91 8.24 8.66
C THR A 391 9.78 6.88 9.36
N VAL A 392 9.88 6.88 10.69
CA VAL A 392 9.69 5.70 11.54
C VAL A 392 8.29 5.11 11.43
N LEU A 393 7.28 5.95 11.16
CA LEU A 393 5.91 5.51 10.85
C LEU A 393 5.86 4.72 9.53
N ASP A 394 6.57 5.21 8.51
CA ASP A 394 6.58 4.63 7.17
C ASP A 394 7.35 3.31 7.12
N ASP A 395 8.48 3.21 7.85
CA ASP A 395 9.17 1.95 8.16
C ASP A 395 8.21 0.93 8.80
N SER A 396 7.53 1.34 9.87
CA SER A 396 6.69 0.46 10.68
C SER A 396 5.46 -0.06 9.94
N ILE A 397 4.77 0.82 9.18
CA ILE A 397 3.60 0.40 8.40
C ILE A 397 4.05 -0.37 7.16
N GLY A 398 5.07 0.12 6.42
CA GLY A 398 5.57 -0.52 5.22
C GLY A 398 6.04 -1.95 5.48
N CYS A 399 6.82 -2.18 6.54
CA CYS A 399 7.22 -3.51 6.95
C CYS A 399 6.02 -4.38 7.34
N ALA A 400 5.06 -3.88 8.15
CA ALA A 400 3.89 -4.67 8.55
C ALA A 400 3.04 -5.09 7.33
N VAL A 401 2.79 -4.19 6.39
CA VAL A 401 2.00 -4.48 5.18
C VAL A 401 2.76 -5.42 4.24
N TRP A 402 4.07 -5.24 4.04
CA TRP A 402 4.91 -6.17 3.25
C TRP A 402 4.87 -7.59 3.83
N PHE A 403 5.17 -7.73 5.13
CA PHE A 403 5.15 -9.05 5.77
C PHE A 403 3.76 -9.69 5.75
N ALA A 404 2.68 -8.92 5.93
CA ALA A 404 1.32 -9.45 5.81
C ALA A 404 1.00 -9.92 4.37
N SER A 405 1.32 -9.10 3.37
CA SER A 405 0.96 -9.37 1.97
C SER A 405 1.73 -10.55 1.36
N ARG A 406 2.94 -10.86 1.86
CA ARG A 406 3.67 -12.10 1.53
C ARG A 406 2.80 -13.35 1.63
N GLY A 407 1.88 -13.38 2.60
CA GLY A 407 0.91 -14.46 2.78
C GLY A 407 1.53 -15.82 3.12
N ILE A 408 2.74 -15.84 3.68
CA ILE A 408 3.44 -17.05 4.15
C ILE A 408 3.39 -17.06 5.67
N GLY A 409 2.78 -18.10 6.24
CA GLY A 409 2.55 -18.25 7.67
C GLY A 409 1.96 -19.61 8.00
N TRP A 410 1.14 -19.67 9.04
CA TRP A 410 0.57 -20.91 9.56
C TRP A 410 -0.96 -20.87 9.55
N LEU A 411 -1.60 -21.98 9.20
CA LEU A 411 -3.00 -22.22 9.55
C LEU A 411 -3.02 -22.97 10.87
N VAL A 412 -3.74 -22.43 11.85
CA VAL A 412 -3.86 -22.99 13.20
C VAL A 412 -5.30 -23.47 13.40
N THR A 413 -5.46 -24.78 13.57
CA THR A 413 -6.75 -25.44 13.83
C THR A 413 -6.66 -26.30 15.09
N PRO A 414 -7.79 -26.73 15.69
CA PRO A 414 -7.75 -27.60 16.87
C PRO A 414 -7.05 -28.92 16.57
N GLY A 415 -5.81 -29.07 17.04
CA GLY A 415 -5.00 -30.28 16.89
C GLY A 415 -4.04 -30.30 15.69
N GLU A 416 -4.12 -29.36 14.75
CA GLU A 416 -3.21 -29.27 13.59
C GLU A 416 -2.70 -27.83 13.37
N VAL A 417 -1.39 -27.69 13.26
CA VAL A 417 -0.71 -26.48 12.76
C VAL A 417 -0.04 -26.82 11.44
N LYS A 418 -0.40 -26.10 10.38
CA LYS A 418 0.06 -26.37 9.01
C LYS A 418 0.70 -25.14 8.39
N SER A 419 1.88 -25.30 7.81
CA SER A 419 2.53 -24.25 7.02
C SER A 419 1.69 -23.94 5.77
N TYR A 420 1.47 -22.66 5.47
CA TYR A 420 0.60 -22.22 4.39
C TYR A 420 1.17 -21.02 3.65
N LYS A 421 0.96 -21.03 2.32
CA LYS A 421 1.27 -19.93 1.42
C LYS A 421 0.02 -19.56 0.63
N SER A 422 -0.49 -18.36 0.90
CA SER A 422 -1.60 -17.75 0.19
C SER A 422 -1.26 -17.55 -1.29
N ASN A 423 -2.03 -18.20 -2.17
CA ASN A 423 -1.92 -18.06 -3.63
C ASN A 423 -2.76 -16.90 -4.19
N ALA A 424 -3.59 -16.28 -3.35
CA ALA A 424 -4.42 -15.13 -3.71
C ALA A 424 -3.60 -14.03 -4.40
N LYS A 425 -4.06 -13.64 -5.58
CA LYS A 425 -3.44 -12.57 -6.39
C LYS A 425 -4.00 -11.20 -6.09
N VAL A 426 -5.11 -11.13 -5.35
CA VAL A 426 -5.76 -9.88 -4.93
C VAL A 426 -5.83 -9.82 -3.42
N ILE A 427 -5.45 -8.67 -2.87
CA ILE A 427 -5.54 -8.35 -1.45
C ILE A 427 -6.50 -7.18 -1.28
N LEU A 428 -7.60 -7.40 -0.56
CA LEU A 428 -8.47 -6.31 -0.10
C LEU A 428 -7.85 -5.64 1.15
N THR A 429 -7.89 -4.31 1.20
CA THR A 429 -7.37 -3.53 2.33
C THR A 429 -8.43 -2.59 2.91
N GLY A 430 -8.35 -2.30 4.22
CA GLY A 430 -9.19 -1.33 4.91
C GLY A 430 -8.75 0.14 4.77
N ILE A 431 -7.74 0.43 3.95
CA ILE A 431 -7.19 1.80 3.77
C ILE A 431 -8.27 2.70 3.15
N GLY A 432 -8.34 3.95 3.62
CA GLY A 432 -9.39 4.91 3.27
C GLY A 432 -10.50 5.03 4.33
N ALA A 433 -10.70 4.01 5.17
CA ALA A 433 -11.73 4.04 6.22
C ALA A 433 -11.36 4.95 7.39
N ASP A 434 -10.09 5.05 7.77
CA ASP A 434 -9.65 5.92 8.86
C ASP A 434 -9.68 7.41 8.47
N GLU A 435 -9.28 7.69 7.24
CA GLU A 435 -9.19 9.01 6.64
C GLU A 435 -10.59 9.64 6.51
N GLN A 436 -11.54 8.92 5.91
CA GLN A 436 -12.89 9.43 5.65
C GLN A 436 -13.80 9.47 6.90
N LEU A 437 -13.61 8.53 7.84
CA LEU A 437 -14.57 8.28 8.94
C LEU A 437 -14.03 8.68 10.32
N ALA A 438 -13.14 9.66 10.37
CA ALA A 438 -12.55 10.20 11.60
C ALA A 438 -11.87 9.15 12.51
N GLY A 439 -11.19 8.14 11.94
CA GLY A 439 -10.68 6.98 12.68
C GLY A 439 -9.38 7.18 13.47
N TYR A 440 -8.53 8.14 13.09
CA TYR A 440 -7.29 8.44 13.81
C TYR A 440 -7.51 9.23 15.12
N SER A 441 -6.67 8.96 16.13
CA SER A 441 -6.72 9.68 17.42
C SER A 441 -6.58 11.20 17.28
N ARG A 442 -5.79 11.66 16.32
CA ARG A 442 -5.62 13.09 16.00
C ARG A 442 -6.90 13.79 15.54
N HIS A 443 -7.85 13.06 14.92
CA HIS A 443 -9.16 13.60 14.56
C HIS A 443 -9.94 14.03 15.81
N ARG A 444 -9.92 13.18 16.86
CA ARG A 444 -10.52 13.50 18.16
C ARG A 444 -9.82 14.68 18.85
N VAL A 445 -8.48 14.76 18.79
CA VAL A 445 -7.72 15.91 19.32
C VAL A 445 -8.07 17.21 18.58
N ARG A 446 -8.24 17.17 17.25
CA ARG A 446 -8.67 18.33 16.45
C ARG A 446 -10.09 18.75 16.78
N PHE A 447 -11.01 17.80 16.86
CA PHE A 447 -12.39 18.04 17.27
C PHE A 447 -12.48 18.69 18.66
N GLN A 448 -11.73 18.17 19.64
CA GLN A 448 -11.68 18.74 21.00
C GLN A 448 -11.14 20.18 21.04
N LYS A 449 -10.27 20.56 20.10
CA LYS A 449 -9.64 21.88 20.06
C LYS A 449 -10.39 22.89 19.17
N HIS A 450 -11.08 22.43 18.13
CA HIS A 450 -11.57 23.25 17.02
C HIS A 450 -12.96 22.82 16.48
N GLY A 451 -13.68 21.96 17.21
CA GLY A 451 -15.01 21.47 16.84
C GLY A 451 -15.06 20.72 15.50
N LEU A 452 -16.26 20.69 14.91
CA LEU A 452 -16.52 20.03 13.64
C LEU A 452 -15.76 20.67 12.47
N GLU A 453 -15.55 21.99 12.50
CA GLU A 453 -14.78 22.70 11.47
C GLU A 453 -13.32 22.24 11.41
N GLY A 454 -12.66 22.12 12.58
CA GLY A 454 -11.30 21.60 12.65
C GLY A 454 -11.19 20.11 12.33
N LEU A 455 -12.24 19.34 12.59
CA LEU A 455 -12.33 17.94 12.15
C LEU A 455 -12.44 17.84 10.63
N ASN A 456 -13.32 18.62 10.01
CA ASN A 456 -13.49 18.70 8.55
C ASN A 456 -12.18 19.08 7.85
N LYS A 457 -11.48 20.11 8.33
CA LYS A 457 -10.17 20.53 7.79
C LYS A 457 -9.10 19.44 7.91
N GLU A 458 -9.09 18.67 9.00
CA GLU A 458 -8.13 17.58 9.21
C GLU A 458 -8.45 16.36 8.32
N ILE A 459 -9.74 16.03 8.11
CA ILE A 459 -10.18 14.97 7.18
C ILE A 459 -9.84 15.34 5.73
N MET A 460 -10.17 16.57 5.30
CA MET A 460 -9.86 17.06 3.95
C MET A 460 -8.35 16.91 3.65
N MET A 461 -7.50 17.35 4.58
CA MET A 461 -6.05 17.21 4.47
C MET A 461 -5.55 15.76 4.44
N GLU A 462 -6.26 14.78 5.03
CA GLU A 462 -5.95 13.36 4.82
C GLU A 462 -6.29 12.90 3.41
N LEU A 463 -7.47 13.25 2.90
CA LEU A 463 -7.93 12.83 1.57
C LEU A 463 -7.04 13.41 0.47
N ASP A 464 -6.63 14.67 0.59
CA ASP A 464 -5.75 15.33 -0.39
C ASP A 464 -4.35 14.67 -0.50
N ARG A 465 -3.89 14.00 0.57
CA ARG A 465 -2.54 13.40 0.64
C ARG A 465 -2.51 11.88 0.69
N ILE A 466 -3.66 11.19 0.68
CA ILE A 466 -3.74 9.74 0.84
C ILE A 466 -2.93 8.97 -0.23
N SER A 467 -2.87 9.53 -1.44
CA SER A 467 -2.10 9.01 -2.58
C SER A 467 -0.60 8.88 -2.25
N SER A 468 0.03 9.94 -1.75
CA SER A 468 1.46 9.97 -1.43
C SER A 468 1.81 9.44 -0.03
N ARG A 469 0.87 9.44 0.93
CA ARG A 469 1.10 9.00 2.32
C ARG A 469 0.77 7.54 2.61
N ASN A 470 -0.18 6.97 1.89
CA ASN A 470 -0.63 5.60 2.10
C ASN A 470 -0.49 4.79 0.83
N LEU A 471 -1.23 5.17 -0.22
CA LEU A 471 -1.42 4.32 -1.40
C LEU A 471 -0.10 3.99 -2.11
N GLY A 472 0.82 4.95 -2.25
CA GLY A 472 2.09 4.68 -2.92
C GLY A 472 2.98 3.67 -2.21
N ARG A 473 3.17 3.83 -0.90
CA ARG A 473 3.88 2.83 -0.07
C ARG A 473 3.17 1.48 -0.15
N ASP A 474 1.85 1.48 0.05
CA ASP A 474 1.09 0.26 0.26
C ASP A 474 0.92 -0.56 -1.04
N ASP A 475 0.74 0.09 -2.20
CA ASP A 475 0.78 -0.56 -3.53
C ASP A 475 2.16 -1.16 -3.83
N ARG A 476 3.26 -0.43 -3.55
CA ARG A 476 4.63 -0.94 -3.75
C ARG A 476 4.93 -2.18 -2.92
N VAL A 477 4.64 -2.15 -1.61
CA VAL A 477 4.96 -3.29 -0.72
C VAL A 477 4.04 -4.49 -0.92
N ILE A 478 2.82 -4.31 -1.42
CA ILE A 478 1.92 -5.42 -1.78
C ILE A 478 2.30 -5.99 -3.16
N GLY A 479 2.58 -5.11 -4.13
CA GLY A 479 2.97 -5.44 -5.50
C GLY A 479 4.27 -6.24 -5.59
N ASP A 480 5.20 -6.02 -4.66
CA ASP A 480 6.46 -6.76 -4.56
C ASP A 480 6.29 -8.29 -4.41
N HIS A 481 5.15 -8.73 -3.89
CA HIS A 481 4.79 -10.16 -3.79
C HIS A 481 4.00 -10.69 -4.99
N GLY A 482 3.87 -9.91 -6.07
CA GLY A 482 3.07 -10.27 -7.24
C GLY A 482 1.57 -10.32 -6.94
N LYS A 483 1.09 -9.44 -6.05
CA LYS A 483 -0.31 -9.31 -5.63
C LYS A 483 -0.80 -7.89 -5.89
N GLU A 484 -2.07 -7.75 -6.25
CA GLU A 484 -2.72 -6.46 -6.47
C GLU A 484 -3.49 -6.03 -5.22
N ALA A 485 -3.18 -4.84 -4.70
CA ALA A 485 -3.98 -4.20 -3.67
C ALA A 485 -5.29 -3.67 -4.27
N ARG A 486 -6.42 -3.90 -3.59
CA ARG A 486 -7.71 -3.29 -3.94
C ARG A 486 -8.33 -2.64 -2.71
N PHE A 487 -8.88 -1.44 -2.90
CA PHE A 487 -9.30 -0.54 -1.82
C PHE A 487 -10.82 -0.30 -1.89
N PRO A 488 -11.68 -1.07 -1.19
CA PRO A 488 -13.14 -0.91 -1.28
C PRO A 488 -13.63 0.44 -0.74
N PHE A 489 -13.03 0.95 0.33
CA PHE A 489 -13.37 2.25 0.91
C PHE A 489 -13.02 3.44 0.03
N LEU A 490 -12.22 3.23 -1.03
CA LEU A 490 -11.83 4.26 -1.99
C LEU A 490 -12.45 4.03 -3.38
N ASP A 491 -13.50 3.22 -3.51
CA ASP A 491 -14.33 3.24 -4.72
C ASP A 491 -14.94 4.63 -4.89
N GLU A 492 -14.96 5.14 -6.11
CA GLU A 492 -15.40 6.50 -6.45
C GLU A 492 -16.83 6.75 -5.92
N ASN A 493 -17.68 5.71 -5.94
CA ASN A 493 -19.05 5.78 -5.42
C ASN A 493 -19.07 5.81 -3.88
N VAL A 494 -18.19 5.06 -3.21
CA VAL A 494 -18.06 5.06 -1.74
C VAL A 494 -17.53 6.41 -1.26
N VAL A 495 -16.50 6.95 -1.91
CA VAL A 495 -15.96 8.27 -1.56
C VAL A 495 -16.97 9.37 -1.90
N SER A 496 -17.69 9.29 -3.02
CA SER A 496 -18.73 10.28 -3.34
C SER A 496 -19.89 10.25 -2.35
N PHE A 497 -20.33 9.07 -1.92
CA PHE A 497 -21.34 8.92 -0.87
C PHE A 497 -20.84 9.48 0.47
N LEU A 498 -19.65 9.08 0.92
CA LEU A 498 -19.10 9.57 2.18
C LEU A 498 -18.76 11.07 2.15
N SER A 499 -18.36 11.61 1.00
CA SER A 499 -18.14 13.05 0.82
C SER A 499 -19.44 13.83 0.85
N SER A 500 -20.57 13.31 0.36
CA SER A 500 -21.86 14.03 0.41
C SER A 500 -22.43 14.13 1.83
N LEU A 501 -22.18 13.15 2.70
CA LEU A 501 -22.63 13.19 4.09
C LEU A 501 -21.87 14.24 4.92
N PRO A 502 -22.55 15.00 5.80
CA PRO A 502 -21.87 15.84 6.77
C PRO A 502 -21.12 14.99 7.81
N VAL A 503 -20.14 15.59 8.49
CA VAL A 503 -19.20 14.80 9.32
C VAL A 503 -19.81 14.17 10.57
N TRP A 504 -20.88 14.75 11.13
CA TRP A 504 -21.55 14.21 12.32
C TRP A 504 -22.30 12.88 12.04
N GLU A 505 -22.78 12.66 10.81
CA GLU A 505 -23.36 11.38 10.40
C GLU A 505 -22.29 10.28 10.22
N LYS A 506 -21.04 10.68 9.94
CA LYS A 506 -19.89 9.77 9.79
C LYS A 506 -19.26 9.39 11.13
N ALA A 507 -19.16 10.34 12.05
CA ALA A 507 -18.53 10.16 13.36
C ALA A 507 -19.02 11.18 14.40
N ASP A 508 -19.38 10.69 15.58
CA ASP A 508 -19.67 11.53 16.76
C ASP A 508 -18.52 11.45 17.76
N LEU A 509 -17.60 12.42 17.71
CA LEU A 509 -16.43 12.45 18.58
C LEU A 509 -16.70 13.03 19.98
N THR A 510 -17.97 13.28 20.34
CA THR A 510 -18.38 13.46 21.75
C THR A 510 -18.44 12.11 22.46
N LEU A 511 -18.84 11.04 21.77
CA LEU A 511 -18.99 9.70 22.32
C LEU A 511 -17.63 9.07 22.70
N PRO A 512 -17.59 8.09 23.63
CA PRO A 512 -16.38 7.40 24.05
C PRO A 512 -15.58 6.74 22.91
N ARG A 513 -14.30 6.45 23.19
CA ARG A 513 -13.41 5.79 22.23
C ARG A 513 -13.89 4.38 21.89
N GLY A 514 -13.98 4.08 20.59
CA GLY A 514 -14.53 2.81 20.10
C GLY A 514 -16.04 2.82 19.87
N ILE A 515 -16.69 3.98 20.00
CA ILE A 515 -18.06 4.23 19.54
C ILE A 515 -18.08 5.42 18.58
N GLY A 516 -17.54 6.57 19.02
CA GLY A 516 -17.57 7.80 18.24
C GLY A 516 -16.75 7.77 16.94
N GLU A 517 -15.52 7.23 16.98
CA GLU A 517 -14.69 7.09 15.79
C GLU A 517 -15.28 6.04 14.83
N LYS A 518 -15.53 6.42 13.57
CA LYS A 518 -16.15 5.59 12.52
C LYS A 518 -17.59 5.14 12.82
N LEU A 519 -18.41 6.00 13.43
CA LEU A 519 -19.79 5.68 13.84
C LEU A 519 -20.59 5.00 12.71
N ILE A 520 -20.61 5.59 11.51
CA ILE A 520 -21.33 5.02 10.35
C ILE A 520 -20.89 3.58 10.02
N LEU A 521 -19.60 3.26 10.15
CA LEU A 521 -19.06 1.93 9.87
C LEU A 521 -19.35 0.93 11.01
N ARG A 522 -19.46 1.40 12.26
CA ARG A 522 -19.88 0.56 13.39
C ARG A 522 -21.35 0.19 13.32
N LEU A 523 -22.20 1.17 12.99
CA LEU A 523 -23.63 0.95 12.76
C LEU A 523 -23.84 0.00 11.57
N ALA A 524 -23.10 0.21 10.47
CA ALA A 524 -23.10 -0.71 9.33
C ALA A 524 -22.67 -2.14 9.72
N ALA A 525 -21.63 -2.28 10.54
CA ALA A 525 -21.21 -3.60 11.01
C ALA A 525 -22.28 -4.31 11.84
N VAL A 526 -23.02 -3.59 12.70
CA VAL A 526 -24.15 -4.15 13.46
C VAL A 526 -25.28 -4.62 12.52
N GLU A 527 -25.67 -3.83 11.52
CA GLU A 527 -26.65 -4.25 10.50
C GLU A 527 -26.12 -5.40 9.61
N LEU A 528 -24.80 -5.58 9.49
CA LEU A 528 -24.17 -6.74 8.84
C LEU A 528 -24.10 -8.00 9.74
N GLY A 529 -24.55 -7.93 10.99
CA GLY A 529 -24.53 -9.03 11.97
C GLY A 529 -23.25 -9.14 12.80
N LEU A 530 -22.32 -8.19 12.68
CA LEU A 530 -21.09 -8.14 13.47
C LEU A 530 -21.37 -7.43 14.81
N THR A 531 -20.82 -7.95 15.92
CA THR A 531 -21.19 -7.50 17.26
C THR A 531 -20.01 -7.09 18.13
N ALA A 532 -18.98 -7.94 18.25
CA ALA A 532 -17.81 -7.69 19.09
C ALA A 532 -16.85 -6.73 18.38
N SER A 533 -16.57 -6.96 17.10
CA SER A 533 -15.72 -6.09 16.29
C SER A 533 -16.26 -4.66 16.16
N ALA A 534 -17.58 -4.48 16.11
CA ALA A 534 -18.24 -3.16 16.06
C ALA A 534 -17.90 -2.26 17.27
N LEU A 535 -17.54 -2.85 18.42
CA LEU A 535 -17.23 -2.13 19.66
C LEU A 535 -15.73 -2.01 19.94
N LEU A 536 -14.87 -2.54 19.06
CA LEU A 536 -13.42 -2.47 19.25
C LEU A 536 -12.89 -1.05 18.99
N PRO A 537 -12.17 -0.42 19.95
CA PRO A 537 -11.47 0.83 19.71
C PRO A 537 -10.41 0.68 18.62
N LYS A 538 -10.26 1.70 17.77
CA LYS A 538 -9.23 1.70 16.72
C LYS A 538 -7.83 1.54 17.33
N ARG A 539 -7.07 0.57 16.82
CA ARG A 539 -5.63 0.43 17.02
C ARG A 539 -4.93 0.60 15.67
N ALA A 540 -3.81 1.31 15.64
CA ALA A 540 -3.00 1.38 14.42
C ALA A 540 -2.13 0.12 14.29
N MET A 541 -2.00 -0.40 13.06
CA MET A 541 -1.35 -1.67 12.76
C MET A 541 0.05 -1.78 13.40
N GLN A 542 0.86 -0.72 13.37
CA GLN A 542 2.20 -0.71 13.96
C GLN A 542 2.25 -1.03 15.47
N PHE A 543 1.20 -0.69 16.21
CA PHE A 543 1.08 -0.97 17.66
C PHE A 543 0.39 -2.31 17.93
N GLY A 544 -0.49 -2.72 17.03
CA GLY A 544 -1.29 -3.92 17.15
C GLY A 544 -0.56 -5.20 16.72
N SER A 545 0.23 -5.13 15.66
CA SER A 545 1.19 -6.17 15.25
C SER A 545 2.46 -6.21 16.11
N ARG A 546 2.68 -5.15 16.94
CA ARG A 546 3.84 -4.90 17.82
C ARG A 546 5.18 -4.52 17.17
N ILE A 547 5.25 -4.32 15.84
CA ILE A 547 6.50 -3.87 15.18
C ILE A 547 7.10 -2.61 15.82
N ALA A 548 6.28 -1.61 16.17
CA ALA A 548 6.73 -0.35 16.79
C ALA A 548 7.32 -0.50 18.21
N LYS A 549 7.39 -1.73 18.75
CA LYS A 549 8.00 -2.05 20.06
C LYS A 549 9.11 -3.11 19.97
N MET A 550 9.51 -3.54 18.77
CA MET A 550 10.61 -4.49 18.60
C MET A 550 11.97 -3.84 18.87
N GLU A 551 12.15 -2.63 18.34
CA GLU A 551 13.42 -1.89 18.31
C GLU A 551 13.35 -0.62 19.17
N ASN A 552 13.99 0.47 18.75
CA ASN A 552 14.25 1.65 19.58
C ASN A 552 12.96 2.34 20.07
N ASN A 553 12.72 2.29 21.38
CA ASN A 553 11.53 2.91 22.01
C ASN A 553 11.60 4.44 22.11
N ASN A 554 12.75 5.07 21.82
CA ASN A 554 12.95 6.51 21.99
C ASN A 554 12.65 7.33 20.72
N GLU A 555 12.42 6.67 19.58
CA GLU A 555 12.07 7.31 18.31
C GLU A 555 10.59 7.70 18.25
N LYS A 556 10.29 8.90 17.73
CA LYS A 556 8.92 9.31 17.42
C LYS A 556 8.56 8.86 16.01
N ALA A 557 7.27 8.61 15.79
CA ALA A 557 6.73 8.21 14.49
C ALA A 557 7.08 9.18 13.34
N SER A 558 7.25 10.48 13.64
CA SER A 558 7.62 11.53 12.70
C SER A 558 9.12 11.64 12.38
N ASP A 559 9.98 10.98 13.16
CA ASP A 559 11.42 11.12 13.02
C ASP A 559 11.90 10.36 11.77
N LYS A 560 12.97 10.86 11.12
CA LYS A 560 13.60 10.14 10.00
C LYS A 560 14.15 8.80 10.49
N CYS A 561 13.77 7.73 9.83
CA CYS A 561 14.17 6.37 10.19
C CYS A 561 15.55 6.04 9.63
N GLY A 562 16.58 6.13 10.47
CA GLY A 562 17.93 5.67 10.12
C GLY A 562 17.99 4.19 9.70
N ARG A 563 16.99 3.37 10.05
CA ARG A 563 16.91 1.94 9.66
C ARG A 563 16.50 1.71 8.21
N LEU A 564 15.96 2.73 7.53
CA LEU A 564 15.68 2.74 6.09
C LEU A 564 16.88 3.24 5.26
N GLN A 565 17.96 3.69 5.91
CA GLN A 565 19.19 4.12 5.22
C GLN A 565 20.13 2.92 5.04
N ILE A 566 20.47 2.61 3.80
CA ILE A 566 21.59 1.73 3.48
C ILE A 566 22.87 2.49 3.83
N VAL A 567 23.51 2.08 4.92
CA VAL A 567 24.89 2.46 5.21
C VAL A 567 25.76 1.74 4.17
N SER A 568 26.51 2.49 3.35
CA SER A 568 27.51 1.91 2.45
C SER A 568 28.49 1.07 3.27
N LEU A 569 28.68 -0.20 2.91
CA LEU A 569 29.59 -1.13 3.62
C LEU A 569 31.06 -0.64 3.67
N GLU A 570 31.41 0.36 2.86
CA GLU A 570 32.74 0.98 2.81
C GLU A 570 33.19 1.64 4.14
N LYS A 571 32.30 1.81 5.12
CA LYS A 571 32.65 2.37 6.44
C LYS A 571 32.91 1.36 7.56
N GLU A 572 32.54 0.09 7.42
CA GLU A 572 32.80 -0.95 8.44
C GLU A 572 34.09 -1.75 8.20
N ILE A 573 34.81 -1.48 7.10
CA ILE A 573 36.10 -2.13 6.77
C ILE A 573 37.31 -1.31 7.27
N ASN A 574 37.10 -0.08 7.73
CA ASN A 574 38.15 0.87 8.15
C ASN A 574 38.04 1.30 9.64
N SER A 575 37.54 0.42 10.52
CA SER A 575 37.37 0.67 11.96
C SER A 575 37.83 -0.50 12.81
#